data_AF-A0A946J1H5-F1
#
_entry.id   AF-A0A946J1H5-F1
#
_cell.length_a   1.000
_cell.length_b   1.000
_cell.length_c   1.000
_cell.angle_alpha   90.00
_cell.angle_beta   90.00
_cell.angle_gamma   90.00
#
_symmetry.space_group_name_H-M   'P 1'
#
loop_
_entity.id
_entity.type
_entity.pdbx_description
1 polymer ?
#
loop_
_entity_poly.entity_id
_entity_poly.type
_entity_poly.pdbx_seq_one_letter_code
_entity_poly.pdbx_strand_id
1 'polypeptide(L)'
;MANDNPIKLPTYLEVPAIKKNAMAGNGPFKASEDIQNSLGFPGEKVDNWQQVAIDKMAETKSKYRSVQVFLDACVKCGACT
;
A
#
# COMPACT_ATOMS: atom_id res chain seq x y z
N MET A 1 32.29 10.41 26.71
CA MET A 1 31.62 11.66 27.07
C MET A 1 30.81 12.06 25.84
N ALA A 2 29.54 11.67 25.80
CA ALA A 2 28.66 12.02 24.69
C ALA A 2 28.20 13.47 24.89
N ASN A 3 28.36 14.29 23.86
CA ASN A 3 27.95 15.69 23.88
C ASN A 3 26.42 15.75 23.76
N ASP A 4 25.74 15.67 24.91
CA ASP A 4 24.28 15.81 25.04
C ASP A 4 23.86 17.28 24.92
N ASN A 5 24.10 17.89 23.75
CA ASN A 5 23.56 19.21 23.46
C ASN A 5 22.22 19.04 22.72
N PRO A 6 21.07 19.36 23.36
CA PRO A 6 19.77 19.13 22.74
C PRO A 6 19.63 20.00 21.49
N ILE A 7 19.33 19.36 20.36
CA ILE A 7 19.02 20.05 19.10
C ILE A 7 17.79 20.93 19.34
N LYS A 8 17.99 22.25 19.42
CA LYS A 8 16.88 23.21 19.51
C LYS A 8 16.23 23.34 18.14
N LEU A 9 14.99 22.85 18.03
CA LEU A 9 14.18 23.03 16.83
C LEU A 9 13.65 24.48 16.77
N PRO A 10 13.57 25.09 15.57
CA PRO A 10 12.96 26.40 15.41
C PRO A 10 11.44 26.34 15.65
N THR A 11 10.85 27.47 16.03
CA THR A 11 9.40 27.60 16.25
C THR A 11 8.57 27.27 15.00
N TYR A 12 9.12 27.55 13.82
CA TYR A 12 8.52 27.22 12.54
C TYR A 12 9.51 26.41 11.71
N LEU A 13 9.05 25.27 11.20
CA LEU A 13 9.81 24.47 10.25
C LEU A 13 9.62 25.07 8.86
N GLU A 14 10.71 25.22 8.12
CA GLU A 14 10.62 25.59 6.71
C GLU A 14 9.96 24.45 5.93
N VAL A 15 8.86 24.75 5.26
CA VAL A 15 8.17 23.78 4.40
C VAL A 15 8.98 23.63 3.11
N PRO A 16 9.43 22.43 2.74
CA PRO A 16 10.18 22.23 1.51
C PRO A 16 9.31 22.55 0.29
N ALA A 17 9.92 23.14 -0.74
CA ALA A 17 9.22 23.43 -1.99
C ALA A 17 8.77 22.12 -2.67
N ILE A 18 7.53 22.11 -3.17
CA ILE A 18 6.98 20.96 -3.90
C ILE A 18 7.71 20.81 -5.24
N LYS A 19 8.36 19.67 -5.45
CA LYS A 19 8.95 19.32 -6.74
C LYS A 19 7.89 18.68 -7.62
N LYS A 20 7.45 19.40 -8.66
CA LYS A 20 6.55 18.85 -9.68
C LYS A 20 7.18 17.59 -10.28
N ASN A 21 6.37 16.56 -10.51
CA ASN A 21 6.82 15.28 -11.08
C ASN A 21 7.85 14.53 -10.22
N ALA A 22 7.90 14.74 -8.90
CA ALA A 22 8.76 13.96 -8.00
C ALA A 22 8.51 12.44 -8.08
N MET A 23 7.28 12.05 -8.42
CA MET A 23 6.86 10.65 -8.63
C MET A 23 6.75 10.27 -10.12
N ALA A 24 7.34 11.06 -11.04
CA ALA A 24 7.35 10.69 -12.45
C ALA A 24 8.35 9.55 -12.68
N GLY A 25 7.81 8.34 -12.80
CA GLY A 25 8.54 7.10 -13.08
C GLY A 25 7.55 5.98 -13.39
N ASN A 26 8.07 4.78 -13.63
CA ASN A 26 7.26 3.64 -14.08
C ASN A 26 6.40 2.99 -12.96
N GLY A 27 6.41 3.56 -11.76
CA GLY A 27 5.64 3.09 -10.62
C GLY A 27 6.44 3.10 -9.32
N PRO A 28 5.84 2.60 -8.22
CA PRO A 28 6.53 2.45 -6.94
C PRO A 28 7.64 1.39 -7.01
N PHE A 29 8.60 1.48 -6.08
CA PHE A 29 9.60 0.43 -5.90
C PHE A 29 8.92 -0.86 -5.45
N LYS A 30 9.06 -1.94 -6.24
CA LYS A 30 8.55 -3.27 -5.89
C LYS A 30 9.32 -3.82 -4.68
N ALA A 31 8.61 -4.50 -3.78
CA ALA A 31 9.24 -5.23 -2.69
C ALA A 31 10.09 -6.41 -3.24
N SER A 32 11.11 -6.82 -2.49
CA SER A 32 11.91 -7.99 -2.86
C SER A 32 11.09 -9.27 -2.82
N GLU A 33 11.51 -10.27 -3.59
CA GLU A 33 10.89 -11.59 -3.61
C GLU A 33 10.82 -12.24 -2.21
N ASP A 34 11.87 -12.09 -1.39
CA ASP A 34 11.89 -12.61 -0.02
C ASP A 34 10.77 -12.03 0.85
N ILE A 35 10.48 -10.73 0.72
CA ILE A 35 9.41 -10.07 1.47
C ILE A 35 8.04 -10.55 0.97
N GLN A 36 7.87 -10.66 -0.36
CA GLN A 36 6.62 -11.15 -0.94
C GLN A 36 6.33 -12.58 -0.49
N ASN A 37 7.31 -13.48 -0.58
CA ASN A 37 7.19 -14.87 -0.18
C ASN A 37 6.87 -15.00 1.32
N SER A 38 7.50 -14.17 2.16
CA SER A 38 7.21 -14.14 3.61
C SER A 38 5.77 -13.72 3.93
N LEU A 39 5.16 -12.89 3.08
CA LEU A 39 3.75 -12.47 3.19
C LEU A 39 2.78 -13.44 2.50
N GLY A 40 3.29 -14.50 1.86
CA GLY A 40 2.51 -15.46 1.09
C GLY A 40 2.07 -14.95 -0.29
N PHE A 41 2.71 -13.90 -0.81
CA PHE A 41 2.52 -13.40 -2.16
C PHE A 41 3.58 -13.96 -3.12
N PRO A 42 3.26 -14.12 -4.42
CA PRO A 42 4.25 -14.50 -5.41
C PRO A 42 5.28 -13.37 -5.61
N GLY A 43 6.55 -13.73 -5.81
CA GLY A 43 7.64 -12.78 -6.05
C GLY A 43 7.46 -11.92 -7.30
N GLU A 44 6.77 -12.45 -8.32
CA GLU A 44 6.41 -11.73 -9.54
C GLU A 44 4.97 -12.04 -9.96
N LYS A 45 4.47 -11.26 -10.93
CA LYS A 45 3.14 -11.46 -11.49
C LYS A 45 3.07 -12.79 -12.26
N VAL A 46 2.24 -13.71 -11.78
CA VAL A 46 1.98 -15.00 -12.45
C VAL A 46 1.07 -14.84 -13.68
N ASP A 47 1.20 -15.72 -14.67
CA ASP A 47 0.42 -15.63 -15.93
C ASP A 47 -1.09 -15.71 -15.68
N ASN A 48 -1.53 -16.58 -14.76
CA ASN A 48 -2.92 -16.77 -14.38
C ASN A 48 -3.37 -15.85 -13.24
N TRP A 49 -2.70 -14.70 -13.03
CA TRP A 49 -2.94 -13.79 -11.89
C TRP A 49 -4.42 -13.43 -11.70
N GLN A 50 -5.16 -13.28 -12.80
CA GLN A 50 -6.56 -12.89 -12.76
C GLN A 50 -7.41 -13.98 -12.11
N GLN A 51 -7.17 -15.25 -12.46
CA GLN A 51 -7.89 -16.36 -11.86
C GLN A 51 -7.51 -16.52 -10.39
N VAL A 52 -6.22 -16.44 -10.06
CA VAL A 52 -5.74 -16.48 -8.66
C VAL A 52 -6.41 -15.41 -7.80
N ALA A 53 -6.53 -14.19 -8.33
CA ALA A 53 -7.19 -13.08 -7.64
C ALA A 53 -8.70 -13.35 -7.45
N ILE A 54 -9.38 -13.88 -8.46
CA ILE A 54 -10.80 -14.23 -8.39
C ILE A 54 -11.04 -15.31 -7.32
N ASP A 55 -10.23 -16.37 -7.33
CA ASP A 55 -10.34 -17.48 -6.38
C ASP A 55 -10.08 -16.99 -4.94
N LYS A 56 -9.05 -16.15 -4.74
CA LYS A 56 -8.76 -15.58 -3.43
C LYS A 56 -9.86 -14.64 -2.94
N MET A 57 -10.48 -13.88 -3.84
CA MET A 57 -11.63 -13.04 -3.52
C MET A 57 -12.84 -13.88 -3.11
N ALA A 58 -13.11 -14.98 -3.82
CA ALA A 58 -14.19 -15.90 -3.48
C ALA A 58 -13.97 -16.54 -2.09
N GLU A 59 -12.75 -16.99 -1.80
CA GLU A 59 -12.35 -17.51 -0.49
C GLU A 59 -12.52 -16.46 0.62
N THR A 60 -12.07 -15.23 0.37
CA THR A 60 -12.11 -14.16 1.38
C THR A 60 -13.55 -13.76 1.71
N LYS A 61 -14.41 -13.63 0.67
CA LYS A 61 -15.83 -13.32 0.85
C LYS A 61 -16.59 -14.44 1.54
N SER A 62 -16.24 -15.72 1.33
CA SER A 62 -16.91 -16.83 2.01
C SER A 62 -16.56 -16.90 3.50
N LYS A 63 -15.32 -16.52 3.86
CA LYS A 63 -14.85 -16.50 5.26
C LYS A 63 -15.35 -15.28 6.04
N TYR A 64 -15.43 -14.12 5.39
CA TYR A 64 -15.66 -12.85 6.10
C TYR A 64 -16.87 -12.09 5.57
N ARG A 65 -17.93 -12.02 6.40
CA ARG A 65 -19.11 -11.19 6.12
C ARG A 65 -18.76 -9.70 5.99
N SER A 66 -17.77 -9.23 6.74
CA SER A 66 -17.30 -7.83 6.66
C SER A 66 -16.89 -7.44 5.24
N VAL A 67 -16.23 -8.35 4.50
CA VAL A 67 -15.82 -8.12 3.12
C VAL A 67 -17.03 -8.06 2.18
N GLN A 68 -18.04 -8.90 2.39
CA GLN A 68 -19.29 -8.81 1.62
C GLN A 68 -19.99 -7.46 1.84
N VAL A 69 -20.10 -7.01 3.08
CA VAL A 69 -20.72 -5.72 3.44
C VAL A 69 -19.91 -4.55 2.89
N PHE A 70 -18.58 -4.60 2.99
CA PHE A 70 -17.69 -3.59 2.41
C PHE A 70 -17.88 -3.49 0.90
N LEU A 71 -17.90 -4.61 0.18
CA LEU A 71 -18.11 -4.62 -1.26
C LEU A 71 -19.51 -4.11 -1.66
N ASP A 72 -20.53 -4.36 -0.83
CA ASP A 72 -21.87 -3.84 -1.08
C ASP A 72 -21.95 -2.32 -0.85
N ALA A 73 -21.34 -1.82 0.22
CA ALA A 73 -21.41 -0.42 0.62
C ALA A 73 -20.46 0.48 -0.20
N CYS A 74 -19.17 0.12 -0.29
CA CYS A 74 -18.15 0.99 -0.86
C CYS A 74 -18.18 1.05 -2.39
N VAL A 75 -18.50 -0.05 -3.08
CA VAL A 75 -18.56 -0.07 -4.56
C VAL A 75 -19.79 0.68 -5.07
N LYS A 76 -20.83 0.84 -4.22
CA LYS A 76 -22.03 1.61 -4.55
C LYS A 76 -21.96 3.08 -4.13
N CYS A 77 -21.24 3.42 -3.06
CA CYS A 77 -21.23 4.79 -2.56
C CYS A 77 -20.39 5.77 -3.39
N GLY A 78 -19.42 5.27 -4.18
CA GLY A 78 -18.62 6.10 -5.08
C GLY A 78 -17.73 7.14 -4.38
N ALA A 79 -17.51 7.03 -3.07
CA ALA A 79 -16.75 8.02 -2.29
C ALA A 79 -15.24 8.08 -2.65
N CYS A 80 -14.74 7.11 -3.39
CA CYS A 80 -13.32 7.00 -3.76
C CYS A 80 -13.02 7.41 -5.22
N THR A 81 -13.82 8.30 -5.82
CA THR A 81 -13.52 8.91 -7.14
C THR A 81 -12.47 10.01 -7.05
#